data_AF-S4NS72-F1
#
_entry.id   AF-S4NS72-F1
#
_cell.length_a   1.000
_cell.length_b   1.000
_cell.length_c   1.000
_cell.angle_alpha   90.00
_cell.angle_beta   90.00
_cell.angle_gamma   90.00
#
_symmetry.space_group_name_H-M   'P 1'
#
loop_
_entity.id
_entity.type
_entity.pdbx_description
1 polymer ?
#
loop_
_entity_poly.entity_id
_entity_poly.type
_entity_poly.pdbx_seq_one_letter_code
_entity_poly.pdbx_strand_id
1 'polypeptide(L)'
;MEIGIRRRCRGNWWYGRGEAQLAVQLYRRALDVLDESEGGITDPTPNGEMAHTSDALHALLQERLRVHNNMAAAQLKAGAYDAALQAVTRVLTCQPDNAKALYRKSRILTAMGRNAEALEAARAAASAAP
;
A
#
# COMPACT_ATOMS: atom_id res chain seq x y z
N MET A 1 4.22 -15.03 -4.53
CA MET A 1 4.65 -13.66 -4.92
C MET A 1 4.29 -13.26 -6.37
N GLU A 2 4.77 -13.94 -7.43
CA GLU A 2 4.60 -13.49 -8.83
C GLU A 2 3.13 -13.29 -9.27
N ILE A 3 2.24 -14.22 -8.88
CA ILE A 3 0.80 -14.11 -9.17
C ILE A 3 0.20 -12.82 -8.57
N GLY A 4 0.62 -12.43 -7.36
CA GLY A 4 0.21 -11.19 -6.70
C GLY A 4 0.66 -9.96 -7.49
N ILE A 5 1.92 -9.95 -7.95
CA ILE A 5 2.48 -8.87 -8.78
C ILE A 5 1.69 -8.74 -10.09
N ARG A 6 1.40 -9.86 -10.77
CA ARG A 6 0.62 -9.87 -12.02
C ARG A 6 -0.78 -9.30 -11.80
N ARG A 7 -1.44 -9.67 -10.70
CA ARG A 7 -2.76 -9.12 -10.31
C ARG A 7 -2.68 -7.62 -10.04
N ARG A 8 -1.64 -7.14 -9.33
CA ARG A 8 -1.39 -5.70 -9.13
C ARG A 8 -1.25 -4.97 -10.46
N CYS A 9 -0.43 -5.49 -11.38
CA CYS A 9 -0.25 -4.87 -12.71
C CYS A 9 -1.56 -4.83 -13.51
N ARG A 10 -2.37 -5.89 -13.45
CA ARG A 10 -3.71 -5.88 -14.06
C ARG A 10 -4.63 -4.84 -13.40
N GLY A 11 -4.54 -4.67 -12.07
CA GLY A 11 -5.24 -3.60 -11.35
C GLY A 11 -4.86 -2.21 -11.85
N ASN A 12 -3.56 -1.95 -12.06
CA ASN A 12 -3.08 -0.69 -12.61
C ASN A 12 -3.67 -0.42 -14.01
N TRP A 13 -3.78 -1.45 -14.84
CA TRP A 13 -4.35 -1.34 -16.18
C TRP A 13 -5.82 -0.87 -16.15
N TRP A 14 -6.65 -1.48 -15.30
CA TRP A 14 -8.04 -1.04 -15.12
C TRP A 14 -8.16 0.35 -14.50
N TYR A 15 -7.29 0.67 -13.54
CA TYR A 15 -7.25 2.00 -12.94
C TYR A 15 -6.98 3.12 -13.98
N GLY A 16 -6.04 2.88 -14.90
CA GLY A 16 -5.73 3.79 -16.00
C GLY A 16 -6.92 4.03 -16.94
N ARG A 17 -7.83 3.06 -17.06
CA ARG A 17 -9.08 3.17 -17.85
C ARG A 17 -10.22 3.87 -17.11
N GLY A 18 -10.01 4.25 -15.85
CA GLY A 18 -11.04 4.86 -15.03
C GLY A 18 -11.92 3.88 -14.25
N GLU A 19 -11.72 2.58 -14.44
CA GLU A 19 -12.49 1.51 -13.80
C GLU A 19 -11.97 1.25 -12.38
N ALA A 20 -12.24 2.18 -11.47
CA ALA A 20 -11.70 2.17 -10.11
C ALA A 20 -12.14 0.95 -9.30
N GLN A 21 -13.40 0.52 -9.44
CA GLN A 21 -13.96 -0.62 -8.72
C GLN A 21 -13.30 -1.95 -9.14
N LEU A 22 -13.09 -2.15 -10.45
CA LEU A 22 -12.37 -3.32 -10.98
C LEU A 22 -10.91 -3.32 -10.52
N ALA A 23 -10.27 -2.15 -10.49
CA ALA A 23 -8.92 -2.03 -9.95
C ALA A 23 -8.84 -2.45 -8.47
N VAL A 24 -9.77 -1.97 -7.63
CA VAL A 24 -9.84 -2.35 -6.20
C VAL A 24 -9.99 -3.86 -6.03
N GLN A 25 -10.86 -4.51 -6.80
CA GLN A 25 -11.04 -5.97 -6.73
C GLN A 25 -9.74 -6.72 -7.04
N LEU A 26 -8.99 -6.27 -8.05
CA LEU A 26 -7.72 -6.88 -8.42
C LEU A 26 -6.62 -6.64 -7.38
N TYR A 27 -6.60 -5.47 -6.74
CA TYR A 27 -5.67 -5.20 -5.65
C TYR A 27 -5.97 -6.03 -4.40
N ARG A 28 -7.23 -6.23 -4.03
CA ARG A 28 -7.59 -7.16 -2.93
C ARG A 28 -7.09 -8.57 -3.23
N ARG A 29 -7.40 -9.08 -4.42
CA ARG A 29 -6.92 -10.40 -4.87
C ARG A 29 -5.40 -10.50 -4.97
N ALA A 30 -4.70 -9.37 -5.17
CA ALA A 30 -3.24 -9.36 -5.13
C ALA A 30 -2.75 -9.50 -3.68
N LEU A 31 -3.36 -8.79 -2.74
CA LEU A 31 -3.05 -8.89 -1.31
C LEU A 31 -3.32 -10.29 -0.77
N ASP A 32 -4.44 -10.93 -1.09
CA ASP A 32 -4.74 -12.30 -0.65
C ASP A 32 -3.55 -13.24 -0.94
N VAL A 33 -3.01 -13.18 -2.17
CA VAL A 33 -1.87 -14.02 -2.60
C VAL A 33 -0.54 -13.60 -1.95
N LEU A 34 -0.34 -12.30 -1.73
CA LEU A 34 0.89 -11.79 -1.12
C LEU A 34 0.91 -12.04 0.40
N ASP A 35 -0.26 -11.99 1.06
CA ASP A 35 -0.44 -12.27 2.48
C ASP A 35 -0.31 -13.76 2.78
N GLU A 36 -0.80 -14.62 1.88
CA GLU A 36 -0.59 -16.08 1.92
C GLU A 36 0.82 -16.52 1.51
N SER A 37 1.60 -15.68 0.81
CA SER A 37 2.98 -16.02 0.47
C SER A 37 3.82 -16.06 1.75
N GLU A 38 4.20 -17.27 2.18
CA GLU A 38 5.07 -17.48 3.32
C GLU A 38 6.40 -16.72 3.16
N GLY A 39 6.81 -16.05 4.24
CA GLY A 39 8.13 -15.45 4.36
C GLY A 39 8.59 -15.29 5.80
N GLY A 40 7.91 -15.94 6.77
CA GLY A 40 7.99 -15.57 8.18
C GLY A 40 8.49 -16.65 9.15
N ILE A 41 8.77 -17.87 8.70
CA ILE A 41 9.41 -18.88 9.54
C ILE A 41 10.59 -19.45 8.76
N THR A 42 11.78 -18.92 9.03
CA THR A 42 13.03 -19.57 8.68
C THR A 42 13.46 -20.40 9.88
N ASP A 43 13.84 -21.67 9.67
CA ASP A 43 14.43 -22.47 10.73
C ASP A 43 15.65 -21.74 11.32
N PRO A 44 15.89 -21.84 12.65
CA PRO A 44 17.09 -21.28 13.26
C PRO A 44 18.33 -21.79 12.52
N THR A 45 19.27 -20.92 12.22
CA THR A 45 20.58 -21.36 11.73
C THR A 45 21.21 -22.30 12.78
N PRO A 46 22.15 -23.20 12.40
CA PRO A 46 22.84 -24.08 13.34
C PRO A 46 23.51 -23.36 14.53
N ASN A 47 23.75 -22.05 14.40
CA ASN A 47 24.36 -21.20 15.41
C ASN A 47 23.34 -20.44 16.28
N GLY A 48 22.03 -20.64 16.07
CA GLY A 48 20.97 -19.97 16.84
C GLY A 48 20.69 -18.52 16.42
N GLU A 49 21.29 -18.04 15.33
CA GLU A 49 21.04 -16.69 14.81
C GLU A 49 19.72 -16.69 14.02
N MET A 50 18.78 -15.84 14.43
CA MET A 50 17.64 -15.44 13.59
C MET A 50 18.21 -14.65 12.42
N ALA A 51 18.10 -15.18 11.20
CA ALA A 51 18.52 -14.46 10.00
C ALA A 51 17.82 -13.09 9.97
N HIS A 52 18.57 -12.02 9.67
CA HIS A 52 18.00 -10.75 9.26
C HIS A 52 16.89 -11.02 8.25
N THR A 53 15.73 -10.35 8.38
CA THR A 53 14.58 -10.54 7.49
C THR A 53 15.07 -10.74 6.06
N SER A 54 14.87 -11.95 5.52
CA SER A 54 15.43 -12.33 4.22
C SER A 54 15.08 -11.27 3.17
N ASP A 55 15.96 -11.02 2.21
CA ASP A 55 15.68 -10.14 1.06
C ASP A 55 14.33 -10.47 0.41
N ALA A 56 13.92 -11.74 0.43
CA ALA A 56 12.61 -12.20 -0.04
C ALA A 56 11.45 -11.62 0.80
N LEU A 57 11.57 -11.61 2.13
CA LEU A 57 10.57 -11.02 3.03
C LEU A 57 10.51 -9.50 2.86
N HIS A 58 11.67 -8.85 2.72
CA HIS A 58 11.71 -7.42 2.41
C HIS A 58 11.01 -7.11 1.09
N ALA A 59 11.32 -7.85 0.02
CA ALA A 59 10.71 -7.68 -1.28
C ALA A 59 9.19 -7.94 -1.25
N LEU A 60 8.74 -8.94 -0.48
CA LEU A 60 7.33 -9.23 -0.26
C LEU A 60 6.62 -8.06 0.43
N LEU A 61 7.21 -7.53 1.50
CA LEU A 61 6.69 -6.35 2.20
C LEU A 61 6.59 -5.15 1.26
N GLN A 62 7.63 -4.86 0.47
CA GLN A 62 7.62 -3.74 -0.48
C GLN A 62 6.51 -3.90 -1.53
N GLU A 63 6.26 -5.11 -2.03
CA GLU A 63 5.14 -5.35 -2.96
C GLU A 63 3.78 -5.17 -2.28
N ARG A 64 3.59 -5.64 -1.04
CA ARG A 64 2.34 -5.41 -0.29
C ARG A 64 2.07 -3.92 -0.08
N LEU A 65 3.09 -3.16 0.31
CA LEU A 65 2.99 -1.70 0.48
C LEU A 65 2.66 -1.00 -0.84
N ARG A 66 3.24 -1.45 -1.96
CA ARG A 66 2.91 -0.96 -3.31
C ARG A 66 1.45 -1.24 -3.68
N VAL A 67 0.93 -2.44 -3.37
CA VAL A 67 -0.49 -2.76 -3.60
C VAL A 67 -1.39 -1.87 -2.75
N HIS A 68 -1.11 -1.69 -1.46
CA HIS A 68 -1.90 -0.79 -0.60
C HIS A 68 -1.93 0.65 -1.11
N ASN A 69 -0.79 1.18 -1.56
CA ASN A 69 -0.71 2.51 -2.14
C ASN A 69 -1.57 2.67 -3.41
N ASN A 70 -1.56 1.66 -4.28
CA ASN A 70 -2.38 1.68 -5.51
C ASN A 70 -3.87 1.45 -5.21
N MET A 71 -4.18 0.62 -4.21
CA MET A 71 -5.54 0.37 -3.75
C MET A 71 -6.16 1.64 -3.17
N ALA A 72 -5.42 2.38 -2.34
CA ALA A 72 -5.86 3.67 -1.82
C ALA A 72 -6.21 4.67 -2.94
N ALA A 73 -5.41 4.70 -4.00
CA ALA A 73 -5.67 5.54 -5.18
C ALA A 73 -7.02 5.22 -5.85
N ALA A 74 -7.31 3.92 -5.99
CA ALA A 74 -8.53 3.44 -6.61
C ALA A 74 -9.74 3.62 -5.69
N GLN A 75 -9.59 3.36 -4.39
CA GLN A 75 -10.65 3.59 -3.40
C GLN A 75 -11.02 5.07 -3.29
N LEU A 76 -10.04 5.98 -3.31
CA LEU A 76 -10.29 7.43 -3.37
C LEU A 76 -11.11 7.79 -4.62
N LYS A 77 -10.73 7.27 -5.79
CA LYS A 77 -11.47 7.53 -7.05
C LYS A 77 -12.88 6.93 -7.04
N ALA A 78 -13.08 5.83 -6.32
CA ALA A 78 -14.37 5.18 -6.13
C ALA A 78 -15.23 5.81 -5.02
N GLY A 79 -14.76 6.86 -4.33
CA GLY A 79 -15.47 7.50 -3.21
C GLY A 79 -15.45 6.71 -1.90
N ALA A 80 -14.68 5.61 -1.83
CA ALA A 80 -14.59 4.75 -0.65
C ALA A 80 -13.53 5.29 0.34
N TYR A 81 -13.79 6.47 0.92
CA TYR A 81 -12.79 7.24 1.65
C TYR A 81 -12.25 6.55 2.90
N ASP A 82 -13.08 5.92 3.73
CA ASP A 82 -12.61 5.20 4.92
C ASP A 82 -11.68 4.04 4.56
N ALA A 83 -12.03 3.27 3.53
CA ALA A 83 -11.22 2.17 3.06
C ALA A 83 -9.89 2.68 2.44
N ALA A 84 -9.94 3.82 1.73
CA ALA A 84 -8.75 4.47 1.22
C ALA A 84 -7.83 4.94 2.35
N LEU A 85 -8.40 5.50 3.43
CA LEU A 85 -7.66 5.97 4.59
C LEU A 85 -6.97 4.82 5.32
N GLN A 86 -7.65 3.67 5.47
CA GLN A 86 -7.04 2.46 6.03
C GLN A 86 -5.88 1.97 5.16
N ALA A 87 -6.04 1.97 3.84
CA ALA A 87 -5.00 1.51 2.91
C ALA A 87 -3.73 2.39 2.97
N VAL A 88 -3.86 3.73 2.97
CA VAL A 88 -2.69 4.61 3.16
C VAL A 88 -2.10 4.49 4.56
N THR A 89 -2.92 4.26 5.58
CA THR A 89 -2.44 4.11 6.96
C THR A 89 -1.51 2.90 7.08
N ARG A 90 -1.87 1.76 6.48
CA ARG A 90 -0.98 0.58 6.42
C ARG A 90 0.37 0.87 5.79
N VAL A 91 0.40 1.69 4.74
CA VAL A 91 1.66 2.10 4.12
C VAL A 91 2.48 2.96 5.08
N LEU A 92 1.84 3.94 5.70
CA LEU A 92 2.50 4.91 6.59
C LEU A 92 2.96 4.29 7.91
N THR A 93 2.35 3.20 8.37
CA THR A 93 2.84 2.43 9.53
C THR A 93 4.23 1.83 9.25
N CYS A 94 4.49 1.39 8.01
CA CYS A 94 5.80 0.82 7.64
C CYS A 94 6.76 1.86 7.05
N GLN A 95 6.24 2.88 6.39
CA GLN A 95 7.01 3.93 5.72
C GLN A 95 6.39 5.30 6.06
N PRO A 96 6.69 5.85 7.25
CA PRO A 96 6.11 7.11 7.71
C PRO A 96 6.33 8.27 6.73
N ASP A 97 7.50 8.29 6.08
CA ASP A 97 7.91 9.34 5.14
C ASP A 97 7.57 8.99 3.67
N ASN A 98 6.63 8.09 3.43
CA ASN A 98 6.21 7.78 2.06
C ASN A 98 5.41 8.95 1.48
N ALA A 99 6.08 9.84 0.74
CA ALA A 99 5.47 11.03 0.14
C ALA A 99 4.21 10.73 -0.68
N LYS A 100 4.16 9.61 -1.42
CA LYS A 100 2.97 9.21 -2.20
C LYS A 100 1.79 8.85 -1.29
N ALA A 101 2.03 8.13 -0.20
CA ALA A 101 0.98 7.76 0.75
C ALA A 101 0.49 8.97 1.55
N LEU A 102 1.39 9.86 1.98
CA LEU A 102 1.06 11.12 2.66
C LEU A 102 0.21 12.03 1.75
N TYR A 103 0.61 12.19 0.49
CA TYR A 103 -0.17 12.96 -0.49
C TYR A 103 -1.55 12.33 -0.75
N ARG A 104 -1.66 11.00 -0.79
CA ARG A 104 -2.96 10.33 -0.91
C ARG A 104 -3.81 10.55 0.33
N LYS A 105 -3.22 10.45 1.53
CA LYS A 105 -3.89 10.71 2.81
C LYS A 105 -4.47 12.13 2.85
N SER A 106 -3.70 13.14 2.43
CA SER A 106 -4.22 14.52 2.39
C SER A 106 -5.44 14.64 1.47
N ARG A 107 -5.37 14.09 0.25
CA ARG A 107 -6.52 14.09 -0.69
C ARG A 107 -7.75 13.37 -0.15
N ILE A 108 -7.57 12.23 0.52
CA ILE A 108 -8.66 11.49 1.14
C ILE A 108 -9.31 12.33 2.24
N LEU A 109 -8.51 12.93 3.13
CA LEU A 109 -9.00 13.76 4.23
C LEU A 109 -9.72 15.01 3.72
N THR A 110 -9.22 15.65 2.66
CA THR A 110 -9.93 16.75 1.98
C THR A 110 -11.30 16.31 1.46
N ALA A 111 -11.38 15.14 0.80
CA ALA A 111 -12.64 14.61 0.30
C ALA A 111 -13.64 14.25 1.43
N MET A 112 -13.14 13.96 2.64
CA MET A 112 -13.95 13.76 3.84
C MET A 112 -14.29 15.06 4.60
N GLY A 113 -13.81 16.22 4.14
CA GLY A 113 -13.99 17.51 4.84
C GLY A 113 -13.09 17.72 6.06
N ARG A 114 -12.12 16.82 6.31
CA ARG A 114 -11.18 16.87 7.44
C ARG A 114 -9.97 17.75 7.11
N ASN A 115 -10.24 19.04 6.86
CA ASN A 115 -9.28 19.97 6.26
C ASN A 115 -8.01 20.21 7.09
N ALA A 116 -8.12 20.25 8.43
CA ALA A 116 -6.95 20.44 9.30
C ALA A 116 -5.95 19.28 9.18
N GLU A 117 -6.44 18.05 9.26
CA GLU A 117 -5.59 16.86 9.12
C GLU A 117 -5.07 16.68 7.68
N ALA A 118 -5.85 17.11 6.68
CA ALA A 118 -5.42 17.12 5.29
C ALA A 118 -4.21 18.04 5.08
N LEU A 119 -4.22 19.23 5.69
CA LEU A 119 -3.12 20.18 5.61
C LEU A 119 -1.85 19.62 6.24
N GLU A 120 -1.96 19.00 7.42
CA GLU A 120 -0.81 18.37 8.08
C GLU A 120 -0.23 17.22 7.23
N ALA A 121 -1.09 16.37 6.66
CA ALA A 121 -0.65 15.32 5.75
C ALA A 121 0.01 15.88 4.46
N ALA A 122 -0.48 17.02 3.94
CA ALA A 122 0.11 17.66 2.77
C ALA A 122 1.47 18.29 3.07
N ARG A 123 1.65 18.90 4.25
CA ARG A 123 2.94 19.41 4.72
C ARG A 123 3.96 18.29 4.87
N ALA A 124 3.57 17.21 5.55
CA ALA A 124 4.43 16.03 5.69
C ALA A 124 4.82 15.45 4.31
N ALA A 125 3.87 15.38 3.37
CA ALA A 125 4.17 14.92 2.01
C ALA A 125 5.19 15.80 1.29
N ALA A 126 5.09 17.13 1.45
CA ALA A 126 6.03 18.08 0.86
C ALA A 126 7.42 17.98 1.49
N SER A 127 7.51 17.80 2.81
CA SER A 127 8.79 17.62 3.51
C SER A 127 9.49 16.29 3.16
N ALA A 128 8.72 15.26 2.83
CA ALA A 128 9.24 13.95 2.46
C ALA A 128 9.66 13.82 0.98
N ALA A 129 9.32 14.81 0.14
CA ALA A 129 9.76 14.87 -1.24
C ALA A 129 11.12 15.61 -1.33
N PRO A 130 12.18 14.99 -1.90
CA PRO A 130 13.46 15.67 -2.13
C PRO A 130 13.38 16.74 -3.23
#